data_AF-X0XP23-F1
#
_entry.id   AF-X0XP23-F1
#
_cell.length_a   1.000
_cell.length_b   1.000
_cell.length_c   1.000
_cell.angle_alpha   90.00
_cell.angle_beta   90.00
_cell.angle_gamma   90.00
#
_symmetry.space_group_name_H-M   'P 1'
#
loop_
_entity.id
_entity.type
_entity.pdbx_description
1 polymer ?
#
loop_
_entity_poly.entity_id
_entity_poly.type
_entity_poly.pdbx_seq_one_letter_code
_entity_poly.pdbx_strand_id
1 'polypeptide(L)'
;MAENESLDLGRARRWRQVLNAVVSGQPTDQIALLVLACVRQTLKKLRSPIVQGRPPQIPFAALLDAVFGDRGEFRRIVNRCQGHEFAQLFYDCTFGALSREDAVERFLLATFDRYADQIVIEAAKADNSHTFPQVQSLLDHVRARVEPGLRDIAQQLAVDPN
;
A
#
# COMPACT_ATOMS: atom_id res chain seq x y z
N MET A 1 9.08 18.96 -8.16
CA MET A 1 7.89 18.90 -7.29
C MET A 1 7.96 17.61 -6.50
N ALA A 2 7.86 17.67 -5.17
CA ALA A 2 7.79 16.45 -4.35
C ALA A 2 6.45 15.76 -4.63
N GLU A 3 6.48 14.59 -5.26
CA GLU A 3 5.30 13.74 -5.39
C GLU A 3 4.93 13.24 -4.00
N ASN A 4 3.86 13.81 -3.41
CA ASN A 4 3.22 13.25 -2.23
C ASN A 4 2.63 11.88 -2.61
N GLU A 5 2.84 10.88 -1.78
CA GLU A 5 2.20 9.58 -1.98
C GLU A 5 0.69 9.70 -1.75
N SER A 6 -0.09 9.04 -2.59
CA SER A 6 -1.56 9.03 -2.51
C SER A 6 -2.08 7.66 -2.91
N LEU A 7 -3.16 7.22 -2.26
CA LEU A 7 -3.87 5.99 -2.62
C LEU A 7 -4.72 6.13 -3.89
N ASP A 8 -4.72 7.30 -4.54
CA ASP A 8 -5.30 7.54 -5.86
C ASP A 8 -4.31 7.18 -6.99
N LEU A 9 -4.65 6.19 -7.82
CA LEU A 9 -3.87 5.74 -8.98
C LEU A 9 -3.61 6.89 -9.98
N GLY A 10 -4.55 7.84 -10.07
CA GLY A 10 -4.42 9.06 -10.84
C GLY A 10 -3.27 9.95 -10.38
N ARG A 11 -2.87 9.87 -9.11
CA ARG A 11 -1.78 10.67 -8.53
C ARG A 11 -0.53 9.86 -8.21
N ALA A 12 -0.65 8.53 -8.20
CA ALA A 12 0.45 7.60 -7.92
C ALA A 12 1.16 7.15 -9.21
N ARG A 13 2.06 7.99 -9.74
CA ARG A 13 2.80 7.73 -11.00
C ARG A 13 3.48 6.36 -11.05
N ARG A 14 3.99 5.87 -9.92
CA ARG A 14 4.65 4.55 -9.83
C ARG A 14 3.67 3.41 -10.03
N TRP A 15 2.51 3.47 -9.38
CA TRP A 15 1.47 2.47 -9.51
C TRP A 15 0.82 2.45 -10.91
N ARG A 16 0.86 3.57 -11.65
CA ARG A 16 0.52 3.56 -13.08
C ARG A 16 1.41 2.65 -13.94
N GLN A 17 2.63 2.35 -13.50
CA GLN A 17 3.48 1.37 -14.21
C GLN A 17 2.89 -0.05 -14.10
N VAL A 18 2.27 -0.38 -12.96
CA VAL A 18 1.56 -1.64 -12.78
C VAL A 18 0.33 -1.70 -13.70
N LEU A 19 -0.45 -0.61 -13.77
CA LEU A 19 -1.56 -0.49 -14.73
C LEU A 19 -1.08 -0.73 -16.17
N ASN A 20 -0.01 -0.05 -16.60
CA ASN A 20 0.54 -0.20 -17.95
C ASN A 20 1.01 -1.63 -18.22
N ALA A 21 1.63 -2.29 -17.23
CA ALA A 21 2.06 -3.67 -17.35
C ALA A 21 0.86 -4.64 -17.51
N VAL A 22 -0.21 -4.41 -16.76
CA VAL A 22 -1.48 -5.16 -16.88
C VAL A 22 -2.09 -4.95 -18.27
N VAL A 23 -2.26 -3.71 -18.71
CA VAL A 23 -2.85 -3.37 -20.02
C VAL A 23 -2.01 -3.94 -21.17
N SER A 24 -0.68 -3.96 -21.02
CA SER A 24 0.23 -4.51 -22.03
C SER A 24 0.34 -6.04 -22.00
N GLY A 25 -0.40 -6.73 -21.13
CA GLY A 25 -0.38 -8.19 -21.02
C GLY A 25 0.94 -8.77 -20.53
N GLN A 26 1.66 -8.06 -19.64
CA GLN A 26 2.91 -8.56 -19.07
C GLN A 26 2.67 -9.84 -18.23
N PRO A 27 3.67 -10.74 -18.12
CA PRO A 27 3.54 -11.94 -17.29
C PRO A 27 3.29 -11.61 -15.82
N THR A 28 2.48 -12.45 -15.15
CA THR A 28 2.12 -12.30 -13.73
C THR A 28 3.33 -12.09 -12.81
N ASP A 29 4.41 -12.85 -13.00
CA ASP A 29 5.61 -12.72 -12.16
C ASP A 29 6.29 -11.35 -12.32
N GLN A 30 6.27 -10.78 -13.52
CA GLN A 30 6.84 -9.45 -13.77
C GLN A 30 5.98 -8.34 -13.15
N ILE A 31 4.65 -8.48 -13.21
CA ILE A 31 3.72 -7.57 -12.54
C ILE A 31 3.92 -7.67 -11.02
N ALA A 32 4.08 -8.87 -10.47
CA ALA A 32 4.34 -9.08 -9.05
C ALA A 32 5.63 -8.39 -8.58
N LEU A 33 6.72 -8.48 -9.35
CA LEU A 33 7.96 -7.77 -9.06
C LEU A 33 7.78 -6.25 -9.05
N LEU A 34 7.00 -5.70 -10.00
CA LEU A 34 6.68 -4.27 -10.04
C LEU A 34 5.86 -3.83 -8.82
N VAL A 35 4.89 -4.63 -8.41
CA VAL A 35 4.08 -4.37 -7.20
C VAL A 35 4.98 -4.32 -5.97
N LEU A 36 5.84 -5.33 -5.76
CA LEU A 36 6.75 -5.35 -4.61
C LEU A 36 7.70 -4.15 -4.60
N ALA A 37 8.21 -3.74 -5.77
CA ALA A 37 9.03 -2.55 -5.91
C ALA A 37 8.25 -1.27 -5.55
N CYS A 38 7.00 -1.16 -6.01
CA CYS A 38 6.12 -0.03 -5.69
C CYS A 38 5.82 0.05 -4.19
N VAL A 39 5.52 -1.08 -3.55
CA VAL A 39 5.28 -1.16 -2.10
C VAL A 39 6.51 -0.70 -1.31
N ARG A 40 7.71 -1.23 -1.60
CA ARG A 40 8.94 -0.81 -0.93
C ARG A 40 9.21 0.69 -1.07
N GLN A 41 8.97 1.26 -2.25
CA GLN A 41 9.17 2.68 -2.49
C GLN A 41 8.08 3.56 -1.86
N THR A 42 6.85 3.06 -1.75
CA THR A 42 5.76 3.72 -1.03
C THR A 42 6.14 3.81 0.44
N LEU A 43 6.50 2.67 1.06
CA LEU A 43 6.98 2.60 2.44
C LEU A 43 8.16 3.53 2.74
N LYS A 44 9.18 3.53 1.86
CA LYS A 44 10.34 4.42 2.01
C LYS A 44 9.93 5.89 2.05
N LYS A 45 8.98 6.31 1.21
CA LYS A 45 8.49 7.69 1.22
C LYS A 45 7.62 8.00 2.44
N LEU A 46 6.74 7.08 2.84
CA LEU A 46 5.91 7.26 4.04
C LEU A 46 6.75 7.41 5.32
N ARG A 47 7.88 6.70 5.40
CA ARG A 47 8.85 6.75 6.51
C ARG A 47 9.91 7.83 6.37
N SER A 48 10.03 8.49 5.21
CA SER A 48 11.15 9.41 4.97
C SER A 48 11.17 10.53 6.02
N PRO A 49 12.32 10.77 6.67
CA PRO A 49 12.43 11.77 7.72
C PRO A 49 12.20 13.16 7.14
N ILE A 50 11.66 14.02 8.01
CA ILE A 50 11.49 15.48 7.91
C ILE A 50 12.29 16.11 6.74
N VAL A 51 11.66 16.27 5.59
CA VAL A 51 12.20 17.11 4.52
C VAL A 51 11.75 18.54 4.82
N GLN A 52 12.71 19.43 5.10
CA GLN A 52 12.49 20.87 5.32
C GLN A 52 11.68 21.26 6.58
N GLY A 53 12.01 20.70 7.74
CA GLY A 53 11.44 21.15 9.02
C GLY A 53 9.95 20.78 9.23
N ARG A 54 9.37 19.94 8.38
CA ARG A 54 8.01 19.40 8.54
C ARG A 54 8.08 17.98 9.11
N PRO A 55 7.33 17.65 10.17
CA PRO A 55 7.28 16.29 10.72
C PRO A 55 6.98 15.26 9.62
N PRO A 56 7.42 14.00 9.77
CA PRO A 56 7.08 12.94 8.81
C PRO A 56 5.56 12.93 8.59
N GLN A 57 5.14 12.79 7.32
CA GLN A 57 3.72 12.82 6.96
C GLN A 57 2.92 11.76 7.73
N ILE A 58 3.58 10.66 8.13
CA ILE A 58 3.02 9.63 8.99
C ILE A 58 4.06 9.15 10.01
N PRO A 59 3.78 9.18 11.32
CA PRO A 59 4.64 8.57 12.33
C PRO A 59 4.40 7.05 12.36
N PHE A 60 4.95 6.30 11.39
CA PHE A 60 4.65 4.87 11.20
C PHE A 60 4.91 4.02 12.46
N ALA A 61 6.06 4.21 13.13
CA ALA A 61 6.36 3.52 14.39
C ALA A 61 5.31 3.81 15.48
N ALA A 62 4.89 5.07 15.63
CA ALA A 62 3.87 5.45 16.62
C ALA A 62 2.49 4.88 16.25
N LEU A 63 2.14 4.81 14.96
CA LEU A 63 0.91 4.15 14.52
C LEU A 63 0.95 2.65 14.85
N LEU A 64 2.07 1.99 14.55
CA LEU A 64 2.25 0.56 14.81
C LEU A 64 2.18 0.23 16.31
N ASP A 65 2.80 1.06 17.15
CA ASP A 65 2.73 0.92 18.60
C ASP A 65 1.30 1.12 19.12
N ALA A 66 0.58 2.08 18.55
CA ALA A 66 -0.79 2.38 18.96
C ALA A 66 -1.80 1.30 18.55
N VAL A 67 -1.49 0.40 17.60
CA VAL A 67 -2.35 -0.74 17.24
C VAL A 67 -2.67 -1.61 18.46
N PHE A 68 -1.67 -1.82 19.32
CA PHE A 68 -1.77 -2.69 20.51
C PHE A 68 -2.04 -1.89 21.79
N GLY A 69 -2.15 -0.57 21.68
CA GLY A 69 -2.41 0.36 22.78
C GLY A 69 -3.87 0.77 22.89
N ASP A 70 -4.10 1.96 23.45
CA ASP A 70 -5.44 2.54 23.52
C ASP A 70 -5.95 2.94 22.12
N ARG A 71 -7.14 2.46 21.75
CA ARG A 71 -7.76 2.81 20.46
C ARG A 71 -8.07 4.30 20.35
N GLY A 72 -8.35 4.97 21.48
CA GLY A 72 -8.52 6.41 21.53
C GLY A 72 -7.24 7.13 21.12
N GLU A 73 -6.09 6.71 21.66
CA GLU A 73 -4.76 7.18 21.28
C GLU A 73 -4.44 6.92 19.81
N PHE A 74 -4.70 5.71 19.31
CA PHE A 74 -4.48 5.38 17.89
C PHE A 74 -5.25 6.34 16.96
N ARG A 75 -6.54 6.56 17.24
CA ARG A 75 -7.36 7.52 16.48
C ARG A 75 -6.84 8.95 16.57
N ARG A 76 -6.33 9.37 17.73
CA ARG A 76 -5.72 10.70 17.88
C ARG A 76 -4.46 10.85 17.01
N ILE A 77 -3.61 9.83 16.95
CA ILE A 77 -2.39 9.86 16.10
C ILE A 77 -2.78 9.94 14.62
N VAL A 78 -3.76 9.15 14.18
CA VAL A 78 -4.29 9.20 12.81
C VAL A 78 -4.84 10.58 12.47
N ASN A 79 -5.64 11.18 13.37
CA ASN A 79 -6.17 12.53 13.18
C ASN A 79 -5.08 13.60 13.08
N ARG A 80 -3.94 13.43 13.78
CA ARG A 80 -2.78 14.33 13.67
C ARG A 80 -2.09 14.25 12.30
N CYS A 81 -2.30 13.17 11.55
CA CYS A 81 -1.83 13.02 10.17
C CYS A 81 -2.69 13.83 9.17
N GLN A 82 -3.61 14.70 9.63
CA GLN A 82 -4.38 15.63 8.80
C GLN A 82 -5.15 14.98 7.65
N GLY A 83 -5.69 13.76 7.87
CA GLY A 83 -6.45 13.03 6.85
C GLY A 83 -5.59 12.31 5.82
N HIS A 84 -4.32 12.04 6.12
CA HIS A 84 -3.45 11.26 5.24
C HIS A 84 -4.04 9.86 4.95
N GLU A 85 -4.25 9.56 3.68
CA GLU A 85 -5.00 8.38 3.21
C GLU A 85 -4.41 7.06 3.74
N PHE A 86 -3.07 6.94 3.72
CA PHE A 86 -2.39 5.77 4.27
C PHE A 86 -2.49 5.63 5.80
N ALA A 87 -2.53 6.73 6.56
CA ALA A 87 -2.70 6.65 8.01
C ALA A 87 -4.13 6.18 8.36
N GLN A 88 -5.12 6.65 7.60
CA GLN A 88 -6.50 6.18 7.71
C GLN A 88 -6.62 4.71 7.31
N LEU A 89 -6.02 4.32 6.18
CA LEU A 89 -5.99 2.92 5.76
C LEU A 89 -5.36 2.02 6.83
N PHE A 90 -4.24 2.43 7.42
CA PHE A 90 -3.57 1.72 8.49
C PHE A 90 -4.50 1.54 9.71
N TYR A 91 -5.25 2.57 10.10
CA TYR A 91 -6.25 2.47 11.17
C TYR A 91 -7.37 1.49 10.86
N ASP A 92 -7.88 1.50 9.63
CA ASP A 92 -9.02 0.69 9.22
C ASP A 92 -8.65 -0.80 9.11
N CYS A 93 -7.44 -1.12 8.60
CA CYS A 93 -7.06 -2.50 8.30
C CYS A 93 -6.36 -3.24 9.45
N THR A 94 -5.82 -2.53 10.45
CA THR A 94 -5.08 -3.15 11.56
C THR A 94 -5.95 -3.50 12.76
N PHE A 95 -7.26 -3.24 12.69
CA PHE A 95 -8.17 -3.64 13.76
C PHE A 95 -8.19 -5.16 13.95
N GLY A 96 -7.94 -5.61 15.18
CA GLY A 96 -7.86 -7.04 15.51
C GLY A 96 -6.61 -7.72 14.97
N ALA A 97 -5.55 -6.97 14.68
CA ALA A 97 -4.23 -7.56 14.42
C ALA A 97 -3.71 -8.29 15.67
N LEU A 98 -3.12 -9.47 15.47
CA LEU A 98 -2.63 -10.32 16.57
C LEU A 98 -1.17 -10.02 16.94
N SER A 99 -0.41 -9.43 16.02
CA SER A 99 1.01 -9.07 16.19
C SER A 99 1.37 -7.87 15.32
N ARG A 100 2.52 -7.22 15.60
CA ARG A 100 3.03 -6.14 14.75
C ARG A 100 3.21 -6.57 13.30
N GLU A 101 3.69 -7.79 13.08
CA GLU A 101 3.83 -8.38 11.75
C GLU A 101 2.48 -8.49 11.04
N ASP A 102 1.45 -9.01 11.71
CA ASP A 102 0.09 -9.12 11.18
C ASP A 102 -0.48 -7.72 10.86
N ALA A 103 -0.28 -6.74 11.73
CA ALA A 103 -0.71 -5.36 11.48
C ALA A 103 -0.07 -4.79 10.20
N VAL A 104 1.25 -4.95 10.05
CA VAL A 104 1.95 -4.46 8.86
C VAL A 104 1.53 -5.25 7.61
N GLU A 105 1.44 -6.58 7.68
CA GLU A 105 1.00 -7.43 6.55
C GLU A 105 -0.38 -7.00 6.05
N ARG A 106 -1.35 -6.83 6.95
CA ARG A 106 -2.69 -6.33 6.62
C ARG A 106 -2.66 -4.97 5.94
N PHE A 107 -1.81 -4.06 6.43
CA PHE A 107 -1.66 -2.74 5.82
C PHE A 107 -1.06 -2.79 4.40
N LEU A 108 -0.04 -3.63 4.19
CA LEU A 108 0.57 -3.79 2.87
C LEU A 108 -0.41 -4.41 1.87
N LEU A 109 -1.15 -5.44 2.30
CA LEU A 109 -2.19 -6.07 1.49
C LEU A 109 -3.32 -5.09 1.17
N ALA A 110 -3.83 -4.36 2.17
CA ALA A 110 -4.86 -3.35 1.95
C ALA A 110 -4.39 -2.23 1.00
N THR A 111 -3.11 -1.85 1.06
CA THR A 111 -2.52 -0.88 0.13
C THR A 111 -2.53 -1.43 -1.30
N PHE A 112 -2.10 -2.67 -1.49
CA PHE A 112 -2.14 -3.33 -2.79
C PHE A 112 -3.58 -3.45 -3.32
N ASP A 113 -4.50 -3.96 -2.51
CA ASP A 113 -5.91 -4.17 -2.88
C ASP A 113 -6.57 -2.85 -3.34
N ARG A 114 -6.28 -1.73 -2.66
CA ARG A 114 -6.77 -0.40 -3.07
C ARG A 114 -6.31 0.02 -4.46
N TYR A 115 -5.06 -0.27 -4.82
CA TYR A 115 -4.57 0.00 -6.17
C TYR A 115 -5.07 -1.04 -7.17
N ALA A 116 -5.18 -2.31 -6.78
CA ALA A 116 -5.69 -3.37 -7.62
C ALA A 116 -7.11 -3.05 -8.09
N ASP A 117 -8.01 -2.66 -7.18
CA ASP A 117 -9.38 -2.24 -7.52
C ASP A 117 -9.41 -1.14 -8.58
N GLN A 118 -8.57 -0.10 -8.41
CA GLN A 118 -8.47 0.99 -9.37
C GLN A 118 -7.89 0.53 -10.71
N ILE A 119 -6.91 -0.37 -10.68
CA ILE A 119 -6.32 -0.95 -11.89
C ILE A 119 -7.34 -1.79 -12.66
N VAL A 120 -8.17 -2.60 -11.98
CA VAL A 120 -9.25 -3.36 -12.64
C VAL A 120 -10.18 -2.40 -13.38
N ILE A 121 -10.64 -1.35 -12.69
CA ILE A 121 -11.57 -0.36 -13.25
C ILE A 121 -10.95 0.37 -14.45
N GLU A 122 -9.71 0.83 -14.33
CA GLU A 122 -9.06 1.60 -15.39
C GLU A 122 -8.62 0.73 -16.57
N ALA A 123 -8.10 -0.48 -16.33
CA ALA A 123 -7.70 -1.40 -17.40
C ALA A 123 -8.91 -1.88 -18.22
N ALA A 124 -10.05 -2.12 -17.57
CA ALA A 124 -11.29 -2.50 -18.27
C ALA A 124 -11.83 -1.37 -19.17
N LYS A 125 -11.51 -0.10 -18.89
CA LYS A 125 -11.87 1.05 -19.73
C LYS A 125 -10.89 1.30 -20.87
N ALA A 126 -9.63 0.86 -20.73
CA ALA A 126 -8.54 1.35 -21.55
C ALA A 126 -8.58 0.85 -23.00
N ASP A 127 -9.05 -0.38 -23.28
CA ASP A 127 -8.88 -0.91 -24.64
C ASP A 127 -9.82 -2.03 -25.12
N ASN A 128 -10.95 -2.31 -24.45
CA ASN A 128 -11.90 -3.42 -24.77
C ASN A 128 -11.30 -4.85 -24.89
N SER A 129 -9.98 -5.00 -24.86
CA SER A 129 -9.22 -6.25 -25.00
C SER A 129 -9.24 -7.08 -23.73
N HIS A 130 -9.45 -6.43 -22.59
CA HIS A 130 -9.54 -7.06 -21.28
C HIS A 130 -10.89 -6.72 -20.63
N THR A 131 -11.62 -7.76 -20.26
CA THR A 131 -12.85 -7.62 -19.48
C THR A 131 -12.54 -7.47 -18.00
N PHE A 132 -13.44 -6.82 -17.25
CA PHE A 132 -13.31 -6.68 -15.79
C PHE A 132 -12.96 -8.01 -15.08
N PRO A 133 -13.64 -9.15 -15.35
CA PRO A 133 -13.31 -10.43 -14.71
C PRO A 133 -11.92 -10.97 -15.07
N GLN A 134 -11.43 -10.73 -16.29
CA GLN A 134 -10.10 -11.17 -16.71
C GLN A 134 -9.00 -10.40 -15.96
N VAL A 135 -9.16 -9.08 -15.83
CA VAL A 135 -8.20 -8.26 -15.09
C VAL A 135 -8.23 -8.62 -13.61
N GLN A 136 -9.42 -8.83 -13.04
CA GLN A 136 -9.57 -9.24 -11.65
C GLN A 136 -8.88 -10.59 -11.39
N SER A 137 -9.14 -11.61 -12.22
CA SER A 137 -8.48 -12.91 -12.11
C SER A 137 -6.95 -12.82 -12.26
N LEU A 138 -6.45 -11.97 -13.15
CA LEU A 138 -5.02 -11.71 -13.27
C LEU A 138 -4.45 -11.11 -11.98
N LEU A 139 -5.11 -10.10 -11.41
CA LEU A 139 -4.63 -9.45 -10.19
C LEU A 139 -4.74 -10.35 -8.96
N ASP A 140 -5.71 -11.27 -8.91
CA ASP A 140 -5.77 -12.32 -7.88
C ASP A 140 -4.55 -13.26 -7.97
N HIS A 141 -4.14 -13.63 -9.19
CA HIS A 141 -2.90 -14.40 -9.37
C HIS A 141 -1.66 -13.59 -9.00
N VAL A 142 -1.62 -12.30 -9.32
CA VAL A 142 -0.53 -11.40 -8.88
C VAL A 142 -0.49 -11.33 -7.36
N ARG A 143 -1.64 -11.20 -6.70
CA ARG A 143 -1.79 -11.17 -5.24
C ARG A 143 -1.12 -12.39 -4.60
N ALA A 144 -1.49 -13.59 -5.05
CA ALA A 144 -0.92 -14.83 -4.55
C ALA A 144 0.61 -14.90 -4.72
N ARG A 145 1.17 -14.23 -5.74
CA ARG A 145 2.63 -14.15 -5.97
C ARG A 145 3.32 -13.10 -5.10
N VAL A 146 2.67 -12.00 -4.78
CA VAL A 146 3.26 -10.93 -3.95
C VAL A 146 3.13 -11.20 -2.46
N GLU A 147 2.10 -11.92 -2.01
CA GLU A 147 1.80 -12.20 -0.60
C GLU A 147 3.04 -12.66 0.21
N PRO A 148 3.83 -13.66 -0.22
CA PRO A 148 5.04 -14.05 0.49
C PRO A 148 6.05 -12.90 0.63
N GLY A 149 6.26 -12.13 -0.44
CA GLY A 149 7.17 -10.98 -0.42
C GLY A 149 6.67 -9.82 0.44
N LEU A 150 5.35 -9.62 0.53
CA LEU A 150 4.76 -8.65 1.45
C LEU A 150 4.91 -9.08 2.91
N ARG A 151 4.78 -10.38 3.20
CA ARG A 151 5.05 -10.92 4.54
C ARG A 151 6.50 -10.72 4.96
N ASP A 152 7.46 -10.98 4.06
CA ASP A 152 8.88 -10.73 4.34
C ASP A 152 9.15 -9.25 4.65
N ILE A 153 8.53 -8.34 3.89
CA ILE A 153 8.62 -6.90 4.15
C ILE A 153 7.99 -6.55 5.50
N ALA A 154 6.83 -7.15 5.82
CA ALA A 154 6.12 -6.91 7.07
C ALA A 154 6.94 -7.35 8.29
N GLN A 155 7.59 -8.51 8.22
CA GLN A 155 8.51 -9.00 9.27
C GLN A 155 9.65 -8.03 9.50
N GLN A 156 10.31 -7.56 8.44
CA GLN A 156 11.41 -6.59 8.53
C GLN A 156 10.93 -5.27 9.18
N LEU A 157 9.77 -4.77 8.77
CA LEU A 157 9.18 -3.54 9.29
C LEU A 157 8.70 -3.66 10.74
N ALA A 158 8.21 -4.82 11.15
CA ALA A 158 7.75 -5.06 12.52
C ALA A 158 8.92 -5.02 13.52
N VAL A 159 10.10 -5.46 13.08
CA VAL A 159 11.35 -5.42 13.86
C VAL A 159 11.96 -4.01 13.85
N ASP A 160 12.04 -3.36 12.68
CA ASP A 160 12.60 -2.01 12.53
C ASP A 160 11.66 -1.06 11.77
N PRO A 161 10.73 -0.38 12.48
CA PRO A 161 9.74 0.49 11.86
C PRO A 161 10.26 1.90 11.49
N ASN A 162 11.52 2.24 11.79
CA ASN A 162 12.10 3.59 11.63
C ASN A 162 12.73 3.83 10.26
#